data_AF-A0A523QUG1-F1
#
_entry.id   AF-A0A523QUG1-F1
#
_cell.length_a   1.000
_cell.length_b   1.000
_cell.length_c   1.000
_cell.angle_alpha   90.00
_cell.angle_beta   90.00
_cell.angle_gamma   90.00
#
_symmetry.space_group_name_H-M   'P 1'
#
loop_
_entity.id
_entity.type
_entity.pdbx_description
1 polymer ?
#
loop_
_entity_poly.entity_id
_entity_poly.type
_entity_poly.pdbx_seq_one_letter_code
_entity_poly.pdbx_strand_id
1 'polypeptide(L)' 'MVTKIDYKKELKHLYNPPKKEPVIVDVPAMNFLMIDGKGDPNTAQEYKDAITTLYPL' A
#
# COMPACT_ATOMS: atom_id res chain seq x y z
N MET A 1 -22.81 -12.97 -4.81
CA MET A 1 -22.66 -11.70 -4.05
C MET A 1 -21.17 -11.42 -3.96
N VAL A 2 -20.71 -10.22 -4.32
CA VAL A 2 -19.29 -9.86 -4.16
C VAL A 2 -19.07 -9.51 -2.70
N THR A 3 -18.33 -10.35 -1.99
CA THR A 3 -17.92 -10.07 -0.62
C THR A 3 -16.91 -8.94 -0.63
N LYS A 4 -17.13 -7.90 0.18
CA LYS A 4 -16.15 -6.83 0.37
C LYS A 4 -14.90 -7.40 1.03
N ILE A 5 -13.77 -7.33 0.34
CA ILE A 5 -12.47 -7.74 0.88
C ILE A 5 -11.92 -6.58 1.72
N ASP A 6 -11.49 -6.88 2.93
CA ASP A 6 -10.85 -5.92 3.84
C ASP A 6 -9.48 -6.45 4.28
N TYR A 7 -8.46 -6.16 3.49
CA TYR A 7 -7.10 -6.65 3.72
C TYR A 7 -6.54 -6.26 5.09
N LYS A 8 -6.96 -5.13 5.68
CA LYS A 8 -6.50 -4.73 7.02
C LYS A 8 -7.01 -5.68 8.11
N LYS A 9 -8.19 -6.26 7.91
CA LYS A 9 -8.77 -7.26 8.81
C LYS A 9 -8.24 -8.66 8.51
N GLU A 10 -8.25 -9.04 7.24
CA GLU A 10 -7.89 -10.40 6.80
C GLU A 10 -6.38 -10.66 6.92
N LEU A 11 -5.54 -9.66 6.64
CA LEU A 11 -4.07 -9.73 6.71
C LEU A 11 -3.52 -8.81 7.81
N LYS A 12 -4.16 -8.81 8.98
CA LYS A 12 -3.83 -7.90 10.11
C LYS A 12 -2.34 -7.89 10.49
N HIS A 13 -1.65 -9.03 10.37
CA HIS A 13 -0.22 -9.15 10.66
C HIS A 13 0.67 -8.30 9.73
N LEU A 14 0.21 -7.99 8.50
CA LEU A 14 0.92 -7.11 7.55
C LEU A 14 0.57 -5.63 7.74
N TYR A 15 -0.65 -5.33 8.20
CA TYR A 15 -1.17 -3.95 8.27
C TYR A 15 -1.25 -3.35 9.68
N ASN A 16 -1.05 -4.16 10.72
CA ASN A 16 -1.07 -3.74 12.12
C ASN A 16 0.01 -4.49 12.92
N PRO A 17 1.30 -4.18 12.67
CA PRO A 17 2.42 -4.81 13.38
C PRO A 17 2.47 -4.41 14.86
N PRO A 18 3.15 -5.21 15.71
CA PRO A 18 3.38 -4.85 17.11
C PRO A 18 4.25 -3.59 17.23
N LYS A 19 3.91 -2.72 18.19
CA LYS A 19 4.57 -1.42 18.37
C LYS A 19 5.94 -1.48 19.03
N LYS A 20 6.23 -2.55 19.75
CA LYS A 20 7.35 -2.62 20.71
C LYS A 20 8.58 -3.33 20.15
N GLU A 21 8.38 -4.21 19.19
CA GLU A 21 9.46 -5.05 18.66
C GLU A 21 9.25 -5.33 17.17
N PRO A 22 10.34 -5.37 16.38
CA PRO A 22 10.30 -5.91 15.03
C PRO A 22 9.92 -7.39 15.05
N VAL A 23 9.18 -7.82 14.03
CA VAL A 23 8.77 -9.22 13.85
C VAL A 23 9.00 -9.65 12.41
N ILE A 24 9.37 -10.93 12.23
CA ILE A 24 9.44 -11.55 10.91
C ILE A 24 8.01 -11.86 10.45
N VAL A 25 7.70 -11.55 9.19
CA VAL A 25 6.41 -11.83 8.57
C VAL A 25 6.62 -12.40 7.18
N ASP A 26 5.75 -13.32 6.79
CA ASP A 26 5.68 -13.82 5.41
C ASP A 26 4.66 -13.00 4.63
N VAL A 27 5.12 -12.34 3.57
CA VAL A 27 4.27 -11.56 2.67
C VAL A 27 3.94 -12.43 1.46
N PRO A 28 2.66 -12.83 1.24
CA PRO A 28 2.30 -13.59 0.06
C PRO A 28 2.42 -12.72 -1.20
N ALA A 29 2.43 -13.36 -2.38
CA ALA A 29 2.29 -12.62 -3.63
C ALA A 29 0.93 -11.90 -3.66
N MET A 30 0.94 -10.62 -4.02
CA MET A 30 -0.24 -9.76 -4.02
C MET A 30 -0.33 -8.96 -5.32
N ASN A 31 -1.55 -8.57 -5.67
CA ASN A 31 -1.81 -7.77 -6.86
C ASN A 31 -1.80 -6.29 -6.49
N PHE A 32 -0.94 -5.51 -7.16
CA PHE A 32 -0.82 -4.08 -6.98
C PHE A 32 -0.91 -3.35 -8.32
N LEU A 33 -1.53 -2.17 -8.29
CA LEU A 33 -1.34 -1.16 -9.31
C LEU A 33 -0.16 -0.29 -8.86
N MET A 34 0.81 -0.09 -9.74
CA MET A 34 2.07 0.60 -9.42
C MET A 34 2.47 1.52 -10.57
N ILE A 35 3.10 2.64 -10.22
CA ILE A 35 3.71 3.59 -11.16
C ILE A 35 5.12 3.86 -10.62
N ASP A 36 6.14 3.54 -11.43
CA ASP A 36 7.52 3.87 -11.10
C ASP A 36 7.77 5.36 -11.22
N GLY A 37 8.64 5.90 -10.37
CA GLY A 37 8.98 7.33 -10.40
C GLY A 37 10.25 7.63 -9.62
N LYS A 38 10.66 8.90 -9.63
CA LYS A 38 11.87 9.37 -8.94
C LYS A 38 11.70 10.80 -8.42
N GLY A 39 12.57 11.20 -7.50
CA GLY A 39 12.60 12.54 -6.92
C GLY A 39 11.97 12.62 -5.53
N ASP A 40 11.91 13.84 -4.98
CA ASP A 40 11.33 14.09 -3.65
C ASP A 40 9.79 14.11 -3.74
N PRO A 41 9.08 13.19 -3.07
CA PRO A 41 7.62 13.09 -3.12
C PRO A 41 6.90 14.35 -2.62
N ASN A 42 7.56 15.22 -1.85
CA ASN A 42 6.95 16.45 -1.34
C ASN A 42 6.91 17.58 -2.37
N THR A 43 7.78 17.53 -3.39
CA THR A 43 7.98 18.63 -4.34
C THR A 43 7.78 18.22 -5.80
N ALA A 44 8.09 16.97 -6.16
CA ALA A 44 7.96 16.48 -7.52
C ALA A 44 6.49 16.41 -7.98
N GLN A 45 6.20 17.01 -9.13
CA GLN A 45 4.88 16.92 -9.75
C GLN A 45 4.54 15.49 -10.16
N GLU A 46 5.55 14.73 -10.61
CA GLU A 46 5.43 13.32 -11.01
C GLU A 46 4.81 12.44 -9.91
N TYR A 47 5.21 12.64 -8.65
CA TYR A 47 4.62 11.90 -7.51
C TYR A 47 3.15 12.26 -7.30
N LYS A 48 2.80 13.55 -7.41
CA LYS A 48 1.40 14.00 -7.27
C LYS A 48 0.52 13.39 -8.36
N ASP A 49 0.98 13.45 -9.60
CA ASP A 49 0.26 12.91 -10.75
C ASP A 49 0.10 11.38 -10.65
N ALA A 50 1.13 10.67 -10.19
CA ALA A 50 1.07 9.23 -9.96
C ALA A 50 0.04 8.86 -8.89
N ILE A 51 0.00 9.57 -7.76
CA ILE A 51 -0.98 9.33 -6.69
C ILE A 51 -2.40 9.61 -7.18
N THR A 52 -2.64 10.73 -7.87
CA THR A 52 -3.96 11.05 -8.46
C THR A 52 -4.38 10.00 -9.49
N THR A 53 -3.44 9.42 -10.23
CA THR A 53 -3.74 8.35 -11.20
C THR A 53 -4.12 7.04 -10.50
N LEU A 54 -3.45 6.68 -9.41
CA LEU A 54 -3.78 5.48 -8.62
C LEU A 54 -5.08 5.65 -7.81
N TYR A 55 -5.42 6.88 -7.44
CA TYR A 55 -6.62 7.24 -6.68
C TYR A 55 -7.37 8.41 -7.36
N PRO A 56 -8.09 8.15 -8.47
CA PRO A 56 -8.75 9.21 -9.24
C PRO A 56 -10.07 9.71 -8.63
N LEU A 57 -10.53 9.13 -7.51
CA LEU A 57 -11.83 9.39 -6.88
C LEU A 57 -11.69 9.80 -5.40
#